data_AF-A0A4U6X1A9-F1
#
_entry.id   AF-A0A4U6X1A9-F1
#
_cell.length_a   1.000
_cell.length_b   1.000
_cell.length_c   1.000
_cell.angle_alpha   90.00
_cell.angle_beta   90.00
_cell.angle_gamma   90.00
#
_symmetry.space_group_name_H-M   'P 1'
#
loop_
_entity.id
_entity.type
_entity.pdbx_description
1 polymer ?
#
loop_
_entity_poly.entity_id
_entity_poly.type
_entity_poly.pdbx_seq_one_letter_code
_entity_poly.pdbx_strand_id
1 'polypeptide(L)'
;MPAPSSFLGYASDESRDDETQSQAKSTPRRKPKFLQYPPDVPRLTRLGRCTYGVNTGPVADDADLTKLTVPMLKEQLAMRDMPDNGKKKELIERLGSWRTYKPEAVAVREALDNHAFESIARKTSASGEKRFWANPEEKSHIGATKRAMQDSMYIIKQQDNYDGSPGFTVNLRGSGSDTYQVQVGEKTSCTCRSFNYRPQSNCKHIIYVLTHVLRAPAELLPQRTLFREELMKLLDRAPKVRFTAAEASTDTSMSDGVPKSKDGRCCPVCFKDFGEAQTVCCAKCGNHTHSSCFDVYAEEHSGWGVDCAVCQGNWSPAAV
;
A
#
# COMPACT_ATOMS: atom_id res chain seq x y z
N MET A 1 -11.63 46.60 -61.02
CA MET A 1 -10.92 46.29 -62.28
C MET A 1 -9.88 47.38 -62.49
N PRO A 2 -8.58 47.11 -62.77
CA PRO A 2 -7.99 45.86 -63.29
C PRO A 2 -6.77 45.33 -62.49
N ALA A 3 -6.34 44.11 -62.82
CA ALA A 3 -5.02 43.53 -62.51
C ALA A 3 -4.00 43.89 -63.63
N PRO A 4 -2.69 43.63 -63.41
CA PRO A 4 -2.04 42.52 -64.15
C PRO A 4 -1.00 41.77 -63.27
N SER A 5 -0.99 40.43 -63.27
CA SER A 5 -0.30 39.49 -64.18
C SER A 5 1.21 39.37 -63.97
N SER A 6 1.65 38.16 -63.63
CA SER A 6 3.00 37.64 -63.87
C SER A 6 2.86 36.16 -64.21
N PHE A 7 3.43 35.81 -65.35
CA PHE A 7 3.29 34.58 -66.11
C PHE A 7 4.34 33.53 -65.71
N LEU A 8 4.18 32.34 -66.30
CA LEU A 8 5.03 31.13 -66.36
C LEU A 8 4.66 30.05 -65.32
N GLY A 9 4.27 28.83 -65.67
CA GLY A 9 4.30 28.12 -66.96
C GLY A 9 4.77 26.68 -66.72
N TYR A 10 3.81 25.74 -66.76
CA TYR A 10 3.89 24.31 -67.10
C TYR A 10 5.11 23.45 -66.70
N ALA A 11 4.84 22.42 -65.89
CA ALA A 11 5.24 21.03 -66.18
C ALA A 11 4.31 20.07 -65.42
N SER A 12 3.66 19.18 -66.18
CA SER A 12 2.79 18.09 -65.74
C SER A 12 3.61 16.96 -65.11
N ASP A 13 3.07 16.25 -64.11
CA ASP A 13 3.41 14.84 -63.94
C ASP A 13 2.26 14.06 -63.26
N GLU A 14 2.23 12.79 -63.58
CA GLU A 14 1.08 11.90 -63.65
C GLU A 14 0.56 11.36 -62.31
N SER A 15 -0.65 10.82 -62.40
CA SER A 15 -1.38 10.04 -61.41
C SER A 15 -0.58 8.89 -60.79
N ARG A 16 -0.85 8.64 -59.50
CA ARG A 16 -0.85 7.27 -58.93
C ARG A 16 -1.47 7.27 -57.53
N ASP A 17 -2.74 6.88 -57.50
CA ASP A 17 -3.39 6.31 -56.32
C ASP A 17 -2.75 4.93 -56.05
N ASP A 18 -2.12 4.76 -54.89
CA ASP A 18 -1.64 3.46 -54.42
C ASP A 18 -2.32 3.13 -53.08
N GLU A 19 -3.42 2.38 -53.19
CA GLU A 19 -4.06 1.66 -52.09
C GLU A 19 -3.07 0.62 -51.53
N THR A 20 -2.29 1.00 -50.52
CA THR A 20 -1.47 0.01 -49.80
C THR A 20 -2.35 -0.74 -48.80
N GLN A 21 -2.97 -1.83 -49.26
CA GLN A 21 -3.53 -2.89 -48.40
C GLN A 21 -2.43 -3.46 -47.50
N SER A 22 -2.43 -3.01 -46.24
CA SER A 22 -1.58 -3.57 -45.19
C SER A 22 -2.15 -4.93 -44.75
N GLN A 23 -1.78 -5.99 -45.47
CA GLN A 23 -1.98 -7.36 -45.02
C GLN A 23 -1.22 -7.57 -43.70
N ALA A 24 -1.95 -7.57 -42.60
CA ALA A 24 -1.46 -7.99 -41.30
C ALA A 24 -1.01 -9.45 -41.39
N LYS A 25 0.32 -9.66 -41.42
CA LYS A 25 0.92 -10.99 -41.23
C LYS A 25 0.51 -11.51 -39.86
N SER A 26 -0.50 -12.36 -39.84
CA SER A 26 -0.89 -13.10 -38.63
C SER A 26 0.30 -13.95 -38.19
N THR A 27 0.90 -13.58 -37.06
CA THR A 27 1.86 -14.46 -36.40
C THR A 27 1.08 -15.64 -35.85
N PRO A 28 1.43 -16.89 -36.19
CA PRO A 28 0.72 -18.04 -35.66
C PRO A 28 0.88 -18.03 -34.14
N ARG A 29 -0.26 -18.04 -33.42
CA ARG A 29 -0.30 -18.20 -31.95
C ARG A 29 0.55 -19.42 -31.60
N ARG A 30 1.73 -19.20 -31.01
CA ARG A 30 2.55 -20.27 -30.44
C ARG A 30 1.69 -20.98 -29.40
N LYS A 31 1.40 -22.27 -29.62
CA LYS A 31 0.81 -23.12 -28.59
C LYS A 31 1.69 -22.99 -27.33
N PRO A 32 1.11 -22.84 -26.12
CA PRO A 32 1.91 -22.84 -24.91
C PRO A 32 2.71 -24.13 -24.87
N LYS A 33 4.05 -24.04 -24.90
CA LYS A 33 4.91 -25.21 -24.75
C LYS A 33 4.69 -25.71 -23.33
N PHE A 34 4.01 -26.84 -23.16
CA PHE A 34 4.02 -27.58 -21.90
C PHE A 34 5.49 -27.78 -21.50
N LEU A 35 5.84 -27.41 -20.26
CA LEU A 35 7.19 -27.60 -19.75
C LEU A 35 7.50 -29.10 -19.78
N GLN A 36 8.59 -29.48 -20.46
CA GLN A 36 9.03 -30.87 -20.51
C GLN A 36 9.80 -31.20 -19.24
N TYR A 37 9.30 -32.18 -18.47
CA TYR A 37 9.97 -32.66 -17.26
C TYR A 37 11.02 -33.70 -17.60
N PRO A 38 12.15 -33.73 -16.85
CA PRO A 38 13.09 -34.82 -16.91
C PRO A 38 12.38 -36.17 -16.74
N PRO A 39 12.73 -37.20 -17.52
CA PRO A 39 12.07 -38.50 -17.48
C PRO A 39 12.23 -39.22 -16.13
N ASP A 40 13.22 -38.81 -15.33
CA ASP A 40 13.52 -39.32 -14.00
C ASP A 40 12.71 -38.65 -12.87
N VAL A 41 11.86 -37.67 -13.19
CA VAL A 41 10.96 -37.02 -12.22
C VAL A 41 9.49 -37.26 -12.63
N PRO A 42 8.85 -38.35 -12.16
CA PRO A 42 7.50 -38.69 -12.57
C PRO A 42 6.47 -37.68 -12.05
N ARG A 43 5.51 -37.33 -12.91
CA ARG A 43 4.38 -36.44 -12.58
C ARG A 43 3.13 -37.25 -12.31
N LEU A 44 2.39 -36.89 -11.26
CA LEU A 44 1.16 -37.58 -10.89
C LEU A 44 0.14 -37.53 -12.03
N THR A 45 -0.50 -38.67 -12.30
CA THR A 45 -1.56 -38.79 -13.32
C THR A 45 -2.83 -39.31 -12.64
N ARG A 46 -3.96 -38.64 -12.85
CA ARG A 46 -5.28 -39.09 -12.36
C ARG A 46 -6.30 -38.86 -13.47
N LEU A 47 -6.89 -39.93 -13.99
CA LEU A 47 -7.86 -39.86 -15.09
C LEU A 47 -9.29 -39.60 -14.55
N GLY A 48 -10.03 -38.66 -15.15
CA GLY A 48 -11.34 -38.20 -14.66
C GLY A 48 -11.69 -36.76 -15.08
N ARG A 49 -12.91 -36.30 -14.75
CA ARG A 49 -13.26 -34.88 -14.86
C ARG A 49 -12.54 -34.11 -13.75
N CYS A 50 -11.94 -32.96 -14.07
CA CYS A 50 -11.21 -32.10 -13.14
C CYS A 50 -9.98 -32.74 -12.47
N THR A 51 -9.33 -33.70 -13.15
CA THR A 51 -8.11 -34.36 -12.66
C THR A 51 -6.94 -34.18 -13.63
N TYR A 52 -5.73 -34.54 -13.19
CA TYR A 52 -4.51 -34.35 -13.98
C TYR A 52 -4.38 -35.41 -15.09
N GLY A 53 -4.33 -34.98 -16.35
CA GLY A 53 -3.98 -35.85 -17.47
C GLY A 53 -2.57 -36.46 -17.36
N VAL A 54 -2.24 -37.37 -18.26
CA VAL A 54 -0.96 -38.08 -18.26
C VAL A 54 0.21 -37.10 -18.21
N ASN A 55 1.06 -37.24 -17.18
CA ASN A 55 2.24 -36.40 -16.93
C ASN A 55 1.95 -34.88 -16.78
N THR A 56 0.75 -34.50 -16.34
CA THR A 56 0.39 -33.08 -16.13
C THR A 56 0.14 -32.71 -14.69
N GLY A 57 0.17 -33.66 -13.76
CA GLY A 57 -0.08 -33.39 -12.34
C GLY A 57 1.14 -32.90 -11.58
N PRO A 58 0.98 -32.65 -10.27
CA PRO A 58 2.09 -32.30 -9.40
C PRO A 58 3.15 -33.41 -9.39
N VAL A 59 4.40 -33.02 -9.26
CA VAL A 59 5.53 -33.91 -8.99
C VAL A 59 5.32 -34.60 -7.64
N ALA A 60 5.73 -35.87 -7.54
CA ALA A 60 5.64 -36.64 -6.30
C ALA A 60 6.45 -36.01 -5.16
N ASP A 61 6.03 -36.24 -3.91
CA ASP A 61 6.61 -35.59 -2.73
C ASP A 61 8.05 -36.04 -2.41
N ASP A 62 8.46 -37.21 -2.91
CA ASP A 62 9.78 -37.82 -2.76
C ASP A 62 10.74 -37.50 -3.92
N ALA A 63 10.29 -36.75 -4.93
CA ALA A 63 11.11 -36.44 -6.10
C ALA A 63 12.26 -35.47 -5.78
N ASP A 64 13.37 -35.64 -6.49
CA ASP A 64 14.52 -34.75 -6.38
C ASP A 64 14.23 -33.39 -7.07
N LEU A 65 13.78 -32.43 -6.27
CA LEU A 65 13.46 -31.07 -6.69
C LEU A 65 14.69 -30.30 -7.21
N THR A 66 15.91 -30.73 -6.92
CA THR A 66 17.13 -30.04 -7.38
C THR A 66 17.34 -30.16 -8.89
N LYS A 67 16.80 -31.22 -9.50
CA LYS A 67 16.84 -31.50 -10.94
C LYS A 67 15.87 -30.63 -11.76
N LEU A 68 14.89 -30.03 -11.10
CA LEU A 68 13.91 -29.17 -11.76
C LEU A 68 14.51 -27.80 -12.12
N THR A 69 14.04 -27.25 -13.24
CA THR A 69 14.38 -25.87 -13.63
C THR A 69 13.50 -24.86 -12.87
N VAL A 70 13.92 -23.59 -12.81
CA VAL A 70 13.13 -22.53 -12.14
C VAL A 70 11.69 -22.45 -12.67
N PRO A 71 11.42 -22.44 -13.99
CA PRO A 71 10.04 -22.45 -14.51
C PRO A 71 9.20 -23.63 -14.02
N MET A 72 9.81 -24.81 -13.87
CA MET A 72 9.13 -26.01 -13.42
C MET A 72 8.80 -25.94 -11.92
N LEU A 73 9.75 -25.47 -11.11
CA LEU A 73 9.51 -25.24 -9.68
C LEU A 73 8.37 -24.24 -9.45
N LYS A 74 8.30 -23.20 -10.29
CA LYS A 74 7.18 -22.25 -10.26
C LYS A 74 5.84 -22.88 -10.65
N GLU A 75 5.82 -23.69 -11.70
CA GLU A 75 4.62 -24.46 -12.08
C GLU A 75 4.15 -25.37 -10.94
N GLN A 76 5.09 -26.05 -10.25
CA GLN A 76 4.77 -26.92 -9.12
C GLN A 76 4.23 -26.17 -7.90
N LEU A 77 4.69 -24.95 -7.66
CA LEU A 77 4.18 -24.06 -6.62
C LEU A 77 2.79 -23.53 -6.99
N ALA A 78 2.60 -23.10 -8.25
CA ALA A 78 1.30 -22.64 -8.74
C ALA A 78 0.23 -23.74 -8.70
N MET A 79 0.57 -24.99 -9.00
CA MET A 79 -0.34 -26.14 -8.88
C MET A 79 -0.76 -26.45 -7.45
N ARG A 80 -0.03 -25.93 -6.45
CA ARG A 80 -0.28 -26.12 -5.01
C ARG A 80 -0.80 -24.84 -4.34
N ASP A 81 -1.18 -23.83 -5.14
CA ASP A 81 -1.59 -22.50 -4.66
C ASP A 81 -0.55 -21.86 -3.71
N MET A 82 0.73 -22.02 -4.03
CA MET A 82 1.85 -21.52 -3.24
C MET A 82 2.59 -20.39 -3.97
N PRO A 83 3.21 -19.44 -3.25
CA PRO A 83 3.97 -18.35 -3.87
C PRO A 83 5.14 -18.86 -4.73
N ASP A 84 5.13 -18.53 -6.02
CA ASP A 84 6.10 -18.98 -7.03
C ASP A 84 7.29 -18.02 -7.24
N ASN A 85 7.44 -17.04 -6.34
CA ASN A 85 8.50 -16.03 -6.41
C ASN A 85 9.76 -16.48 -5.64
N GLY A 86 10.93 -16.00 -6.10
CA GLY A 86 12.20 -16.24 -5.42
C GLY A 86 13.28 -16.90 -6.28
N LYS A 87 14.44 -17.13 -5.66
CA LYS A 87 15.57 -17.85 -6.26
C LYS A 87 15.31 -19.37 -6.23
N LYS A 88 15.98 -20.12 -7.10
CA LYS A 88 15.83 -21.60 -7.21
C LYS A 88 15.85 -22.31 -5.84
N LYS A 89 16.77 -21.91 -4.95
CA LYS A 89 16.90 -22.48 -3.59
C LYS A 89 15.64 -22.27 -2.74
N GLU A 90 15.11 -21.05 -2.73
CA GLU A 90 13.89 -20.70 -1.97
C GLU A 90 12.66 -21.47 -2.48
N LEU A 91 12.56 -21.66 -3.81
CA LEU A 91 11.47 -22.43 -4.42
C LEU A 91 11.53 -23.92 -4.03
N ILE A 92 12.73 -24.50 -3.98
CA ILE A 92 12.95 -25.90 -3.57
C ILE A 92 12.59 -26.08 -2.09
N GLU A 93 13.08 -25.20 -1.23
CA GLU A 93 12.80 -25.24 0.21
C GLU A 93 11.29 -25.12 0.47
N ARG A 94 10.63 -24.17 -0.20
CA ARG A 94 9.18 -23.96 -0.11
C ARG A 94 8.38 -25.17 -0.62
N LEU A 95 8.82 -25.81 -1.70
CA LEU A 95 8.23 -27.05 -2.19
C LEU A 95 8.52 -28.24 -1.28
N GLY A 96 9.64 -28.27 -0.56
CA GLY A 96 9.96 -29.33 0.41
C GLY A 96 9.13 -29.21 1.69
N SER A 97 8.93 -27.99 2.18
CA SER A 97 8.15 -27.70 3.38
C SER A 97 6.68 -27.37 3.08
N TRP A 98 6.15 -27.72 1.91
CA TRP A 98 4.86 -27.22 1.42
C TRP A 98 3.67 -27.59 2.32
N ARG A 99 3.67 -28.79 2.91
CA ARG A 99 2.63 -29.24 3.84
C ARG A 99 2.61 -28.47 5.17
N THR A 100 3.74 -27.86 5.53
CA THR A 100 3.93 -27.09 6.77
C THR A 100 4.12 -25.61 6.51
N TYR A 101 4.04 -25.18 5.26
CA TYR A 101 4.26 -23.80 4.87
C TYR A 101 3.10 -22.95 5.39
N LYS A 102 3.41 -22.09 6.37
CA LYS A 102 2.53 -21.00 6.75
C LYS A 102 3.00 -19.76 5.98
N PRO A 103 2.13 -19.06 5.23
CA PRO A 103 2.50 -17.78 4.66
C PRO A 103 2.99 -16.86 5.79
N GLU A 104 4.03 -16.06 5.52
CA GLU A 104 4.50 -15.05 6.47
C GLU A 104 3.38 -14.01 6.65
N ALA A 105 2.49 -14.27 7.60
CA ALA A 105 1.42 -13.37 7.97
C ALA A 105 1.98 -12.34 8.92
N VAL A 106 1.99 -11.07 8.49
CA VAL A 106 2.28 -9.96 9.40
C VAL A 106 1.01 -9.75 10.22
N ALA A 107 1.12 -9.85 11.55
CA ALA A 107 0.03 -9.47 12.44
C ALA A 107 -0.24 -7.96 12.28
N VAL A 108 -1.25 -7.63 11.49
CA VAL A 108 -1.80 -6.28 11.39
C VAL A 108 -2.79 -6.14 12.54
N ARG A 109 -2.86 -4.95 13.15
CA ARG A 109 -3.84 -4.67 14.20
C ARG A 109 -5.25 -4.94 13.67
N GLU A 110 -6.06 -5.69 14.42
CA GLU A 110 -7.45 -5.96 14.03
C GLU A 110 -8.26 -4.66 14.04
N ALA A 111 -8.99 -4.40 12.96
CA ALA A 111 -9.95 -3.29 12.95
C ALA A 111 -11.18 -3.70 13.75
N LEU A 112 -11.72 -2.77 14.55
CA LEU A 112 -12.78 -3.04 15.53
C LEU A 112 -14.07 -3.63 14.93
N ASP A 113 -14.29 -3.54 13.61
CA ASP A 113 -15.43 -4.14 12.91
C ASP A 113 -15.12 -4.45 11.43
N ASN A 114 -14.38 -5.53 11.16
CA ASN A 114 -14.04 -5.97 9.79
C ASN A 114 -15.30 -6.17 8.90
N HIS A 115 -16.43 -6.56 9.49
CA HIS A 115 -17.69 -6.80 8.78
C HIS A 115 -18.30 -5.53 8.16
N ALA A 116 -17.99 -4.34 8.68
CA ALA A 116 -18.68 -3.13 8.28
C ALA A 116 -18.14 -2.49 6.97
N PHE A 117 -17.11 -3.10 6.38
CA PHE A 117 -16.62 -2.81 5.03
C PHE A 117 -17.19 -3.78 3.96
N GLU A 118 -18.29 -4.48 4.27
CA GLU A 118 -19.06 -5.39 3.38
C GLU A 118 -18.49 -5.53 1.96
N SER A 119 -17.73 -6.61 1.77
CA SER A 119 -17.02 -6.96 0.54
C SER A 119 -15.99 -5.95 0.04
N ILE A 120 -14.85 -5.87 0.76
CA ILE A 120 -13.53 -5.46 0.24
C ILE A 120 -13.08 -6.33 -0.98
N ALA A 121 -13.95 -7.20 -1.49
CA ALA A 121 -13.79 -7.97 -2.72
C ALA A 121 -14.33 -7.27 -3.99
N ARG A 122 -15.04 -6.13 -3.88
CA ARG A 122 -15.57 -5.44 -5.07
C ARG A 122 -14.43 -4.87 -5.92
N LYS A 123 -14.28 -5.40 -7.13
CA LYS A 123 -13.31 -4.88 -8.13
C LYS A 123 -13.75 -3.56 -8.74
N THR A 124 -15.02 -3.18 -8.55
CA THR A 124 -15.63 -1.99 -9.13
C THR A 124 -16.56 -1.31 -8.14
N SER A 125 -16.42 0.01 -7.99
CA SER A 125 -17.28 0.85 -7.14
C SER A 125 -18.71 0.96 -7.71
N ALA A 126 -19.62 1.59 -6.97
CA ALA A 126 -20.94 1.96 -7.51
C ALA A 126 -20.85 2.98 -8.66
N SER A 127 -19.80 3.82 -8.69
CA SER A 127 -19.53 4.82 -9.74
C SER A 127 -18.82 4.26 -10.98
N GLY A 128 -18.44 2.97 -10.99
CA GLY A 128 -17.75 2.33 -12.11
C GLY A 128 -16.22 2.39 -12.06
N GLU A 129 -15.64 2.92 -10.98
CA GLU A 129 -14.19 2.97 -10.80
C GLU A 129 -13.60 1.58 -10.59
N LYS A 130 -12.48 1.29 -11.25
CA LYS A 130 -11.78 0.00 -11.10
C LYS A 130 -10.77 0.05 -9.97
N ARG A 131 -10.79 -0.99 -9.14
CA ARG A 131 -9.81 -1.18 -8.07
C ARG A 131 -8.45 -1.54 -8.65
N PHE A 132 -7.42 -0.80 -8.24
CA PHE A 132 -6.04 -1.23 -8.46
C PHE A 132 -5.61 -2.12 -7.28
N TRP A 133 -5.58 -3.43 -7.53
CA TRP A 133 -5.25 -4.46 -6.55
C TRP A 133 -3.78 -4.87 -6.66
N ALA A 134 -2.99 -4.63 -5.62
CA ALA A 134 -1.70 -5.30 -5.44
C ALA A 134 -1.91 -6.66 -4.78
N ASN A 135 -1.19 -7.71 -5.21
CA ASN A 135 -1.32 -9.03 -4.61
C ASN A 135 -0.80 -8.96 -3.14
N PRO A 136 -1.64 -9.25 -2.12
CA PRO A 136 -1.21 -9.23 -0.71
C PRO A 136 -0.08 -10.23 -0.42
N GLU A 137 0.04 -11.31 -1.20
CA GLU A 137 1.10 -12.31 -1.08
C GLU A 137 2.41 -11.89 -1.74
N GLU A 138 2.45 -10.72 -2.38
CA GLU A 138 3.67 -10.21 -2.99
C GLU A 138 4.71 -9.87 -1.91
N LYS A 139 5.93 -10.40 -2.04
CA LYS A 139 7.06 -10.14 -1.12
C LYS A 139 7.30 -8.65 -0.87
N SER A 140 7.06 -7.81 -1.89
CA SER A 140 7.17 -6.35 -1.77
C SER A 140 6.16 -5.79 -0.76
N HIS A 141 4.89 -6.23 -0.84
CA HIS A 141 3.83 -5.83 0.07
C HIS A 141 4.10 -6.37 1.48
N ILE A 142 4.33 -7.68 1.63
CA ILE A 142 4.63 -8.30 2.93
C ILE A 142 5.80 -7.59 3.63
N GLY A 143 6.90 -7.34 2.92
CA GLY A 143 8.06 -6.63 3.46
C GLY A 143 7.80 -5.16 3.75
N ALA A 144 6.88 -4.51 3.03
CA ALA A 144 6.46 -3.14 3.34
C ALA A 144 5.56 -3.10 4.58
N THR A 145 4.61 -4.04 4.71
CA THR A 145 3.73 -4.18 5.87
C THR A 145 4.53 -4.49 7.13
N LYS A 146 5.48 -5.43 7.08
CA LYS A 146 6.36 -5.76 8.22
C LYS A 146 7.11 -4.53 8.71
N ARG A 147 7.71 -3.77 7.80
CA ARG A 147 8.41 -2.51 8.13
C ARG A 147 7.48 -1.44 8.66
N ALA A 148 6.24 -1.34 8.15
CA ALA A 148 5.27 -0.40 8.68
C ALA A 148 4.92 -0.70 10.14
N MET A 149 4.80 -1.97 10.53
CA MET A 149 4.51 -2.34 11.93
C MET A 149 5.72 -2.13 12.86
N GLN A 150 6.93 -2.47 12.37
CA GLN A 150 8.16 -2.48 13.17
C GLN A 150 8.84 -1.12 13.27
N ASP A 151 8.92 -0.36 12.17
CA ASP A 151 9.66 0.90 12.14
C ASP A 151 8.92 1.97 12.96
N SER A 152 9.71 2.87 13.54
CA SER A 152 9.20 4.11 14.14
C SER A 152 8.98 5.15 13.03
N MET A 153 7.77 5.69 12.93
CA MET A 153 7.45 6.81 12.06
C MET A 153 6.76 7.91 12.86
N TYR A 154 7.09 9.15 12.52
CA TYR A 154 6.63 10.34 13.19
C TYR A 154 5.85 11.18 12.17
N ILE A 155 4.54 11.32 12.38
CA ILE A 155 3.71 12.24 11.60
C ILE A 155 4.03 13.64 12.11
N ILE A 156 4.58 14.49 11.26
CA ILE A 156 4.96 15.86 11.61
C ILE A 156 3.78 16.78 11.35
N LYS A 157 3.25 16.73 10.13
CA LYS A 157 2.15 17.58 9.67
C LYS A 157 1.01 16.74 9.10
N GLN A 158 -0.23 17.16 9.33
CA GLN A 158 -1.44 16.64 8.70
C GLN A 158 -2.25 17.82 8.17
N GLN A 159 -2.73 17.70 6.94
CA GLN A 159 -3.54 18.73 6.27
C GLN A 159 -4.63 18.06 5.46
N ASP A 160 -5.86 18.55 5.56
CA ASP A 160 -6.95 18.10 4.70
C ASP A 160 -6.73 18.59 3.26
N ASN A 161 -7.40 17.94 2.31
CA ASN A 161 -7.29 18.34 0.91
C ASN A 161 -7.94 19.72 0.69
N TYR A 162 -7.22 20.60 -0.01
CA TYR A 162 -7.67 21.98 -0.25
C TYR A 162 -8.94 22.08 -1.11
N ASP A 163 -9.18 21.10 -1.97
CA ASP A 163 -10.33 21.03 -2.88
C ASP A 163 -11.62 20.52 -2.19
N GLY A 164 -11.56 20.21 -0.90
CA GLY A 164 -12.68 19.63 -0.14
C GLY A 164 -12.99 18.18 -0.51
N SER A 165 -12.15 17.54 -1.34
CA SER A 165 -12.28 16.12 -1.61
C SER A 165 -11.96 15.31 -0.34
N PRO A 166 -12.62 14.15 -0.12
CA PRO A 166 -12.34 13.33 1.04
C PRO A 166 -10.89 12.84 1.00
N GLY A 167 -10.18 13.00 2.11
CA GLY A 167 -8.79 12.61 2.23
C GLY A 167 -7.95 13.68 2.90
N PHE A 168 -6.67 13.37 3.05
CA PHE A 168 -5.70 14.25 3.66
C PHE A 168 -4.29 13.93 3.18
N THR A 169 -3.38 14.87 3.43
CA THR A 169 -1.95 14.74 3.21
C THR A 169 -1.22 14.79 4.54
N VAL A 170 -0.29 13.87 4.74
CA VAL A 170 0.62 13.85 5.91
C VAL A 170 2.08 13.94 5.47
N ASN A 171 2.85 14.70 6.24
CA ASN A 171 4.31 14.66 6.19
C ASN A 171 4.78 13.76 7.33
N LEU A 172 5.56 12.75 7.00
CA LEU A 172 6.07 11.77 7.94
C LEU A 172 7.58 11.62 7.84
N ARG A 173 8.22 11.42 8.98
CA ARG A 173 9.65 11.14 9.11
C ARG A 173 9.83 9.74 9.65
N GLY A 174 10.77 8.99 9.08
CA GLY A 174 11.17 7.68 9.63
C GLY A 174 12.21 7.83 10.74
N SER A 175 13.00 6.79 10.98
CA SER A 175 14.20 6.88 11.84
C SER A 175 15.33 7.75 11.25
N GLY A 176 15.26 8.08 9.95
CA GLY A 176 16.23 8.95 9.28
C GLY A 176 15.86 10.44 9.36
N SER A 177 16.63 11.27 8.67
CA SER A 177 16.36 12.71 8.50
C SER A 177 15.38 13.03 7.39
N ASP A 178 15.07 12.07 6.51
CA ASP A 178 14.20 12.32 5.37
C ASP A 178 12.73 12.39 5.78
N THR A 179 12.07 13.47 5.34
CA THR A 179 10.63 13.65 5.44
C THR A 179 9.98 13.29 4.10
N TYR A 180 8.95 12.44 4.16
CA TYR A 180 8.17 12.01 3.02
C TYR A 180 6.73 12.49 3.15
N GLN A 181 6.13 12.84 2.03
CA GLN A 181 4.72 13.20 1.95
C GLN A 181 3.92 11.98 1.52
N VAL A 182 2.84 11.68 2.22
CA VAL A 182 1.84 10.67 1.86
C VAL A 182 0.50 11.36 1.69
N GLN A 183 -0.14 11.10 0.56
CA GLN A 183 -1.51 11.52 0.28
C GLN A 183 -2.42 10.30 0.37
N VAL A 184 -3.49 10.44 1.14
CA VAL A 184 -4.59 9.48 1.19
C VAL A 184 -5.84 10.17 0.69
N GLY A 185 -6.28 9.79 -0.50
CA GLY A 185 -7.57 10.16 -1.07
C GLY A 185 -8.18 8.95 -1.75
N GLU A 186 -8.97 9.16 -2.81
CA GLU A 186 -9.44 8.05 -3.67
C GLU A 186 -8.27 7.22 -4.24
N LYS A 187 -7.09 7.83 -4.36
CA LYS A 187 -5.82 7.15 -4.63
C LYS A 187 -4.78 7.49 -3.57
N THR A 188 -4.02 6.49 -3.15
CA THR A 188 -2.86 6.68 -2.28
C THR A 188 -1.63 7.06 -3.09
N SER A 189 -0.82 7.99 -2.57
CA SER A 189 0.47 8.36 -3.17
C SER A 189 1.53 8.67 -2.10
N CYS A 190 2.81 8.54 -2.45
CA CYS A 190 3.91 8.87 -1.55
C CYS A 190 5.13 9.38 -2.32
N THR A 191 5.85 10.36 -1.77
CA THR A 191 7.07 10.88 -2.40
C THR A 191 8.31 10.01 -2.16
N CYS A 192 8.19 8.90 -1.43
CA CYS A 192 9.34 8.08 -1.09
C CYS A 192 9.88 7.28 -2.27
N ARG A 193 11.17 6.94 -2.15
CA ARG A 193 11.90 6.17 -3.15
C ARG A 193 11.16 4.87 -3.53
N SER A 194 10.68 4.11 -2.54
CA SER A 194 9.99 2.85 -2.79
C SER A 194 8.75 3.01 -3.67
N PHE A 195 7.99 4.09 -3.49
CA PHE A 195 6.80 4.35 -4.30
C PHE A 195 7.18 4.79 -5.71
N ASN A 196 8.19 5.65 -5.85
CA ASN A 196 8.67 6.10 -7.16
C ASN A 196 9.18 4.95 -8.04
N TYR A 197 9.86 3.95 -7.47
CA TYR A 197 10.32 2.77 -8.23
C TYR A 197 9.24 1.69 -8.40
N ARG A 198 8.26 1.63 -7.49
CA ARG A 198 7.19 0.61 -7.51
C ARG A 198 5.84 1.27 -7.23
N PRO A 199 5.33 2.07 -8.18
CA PRO A 199 4.07 2.78 -7.99
C PRO A 199 2.88 1.81 -7.93
N GLN A 200 3.07 0.55 -8.30
CA GLN A 200 2.03 -0.49 -8.25
C GLN A 200 1.81 -1.07 -6.85
N SER A 201 2.58 -0.68 -5.84
CA SER A 201 2.41 -1.21 -4.48
C SER A 201 2.45 -0.09 -3.46
N ASN A 202 1.62 -0.18 -2.42
CA ASN A 202 1.75 0.73 -1.29
C ASN A 202 3.12 0.54 -0.62
N CYS A 203 3.84 1.65 -0.43
CA CYS A 203 5.09 1.63 0.32
C CYS A 203 4.81 1.53 1.82
N LYS A 204 5.85 1.28 2.62
CA LYS A 204 5.71 1.20 4.09
C LYS A 204 5.05 2.43 4.71
N HIS A 205 5.27 3.63 4.15
CA HIS A 205 4.70 4.87 4.67
C HIS A 205 3.18 4.94 4.45
N ILE A 206 2.69 4.56 3.27
CA ILE A 206 1.25 4.48 3.01
C ILE A 206 0.62 3.44 3.93
N ILE A 207 1.23 2.26 4.03
CA ILE A 207 0.71 1.17 4.89
C ILE A 207 0.70 1.62 6.36
N TYR A 208 1.71 2.35 6.83
CA TYR A 208 1.75 2.93 8.17
C TYR A 208 0.57 3.86 8.43
N VAL A 209 0.29 4.79 7.50
CA VAL A 209 -0.82 5.74 7.62
C VAL A 209 -2.16 5.01 7.62
N LEU A 210 -2.37 4.08 6.68
CA LEU A 210 -3.59 3.28 6.64
C LEU A 210 -3.80 2.50 7.94
N THR A 211 -2.74 1.89 8.50
CA THR A 211 -2.85 1.05 9.70
C THR A 211 -3.00 1.87 10.98
N HIS A 212 -2.11 2.82 11.23
CA HIS A 212 -2.00 3.49 12.53
C HIS A 212 -2.85 4.75 12.61
N VAL A 213 -2.92 5.53 11.53
CA VAL A 213 -3.70 6.78 11.50
C VAL A 213 -5.17 6.48 11.22
N LEU A 214 -5.46 5.71 10.18
CA LEU A 214 -6.85 5.42 9.76
C LEU A 214 -7.47 4.16 10.39
N ARG A 215 -6.66 3.33 11.07
CA ARG A 215 -7.12 2.04 11.61
C ARG A 215 -7.81 1.16 10.56
N ALA A 216 -7.28 1.21 9.33
CA ALA A 216 -7.84 0.48 8.20
C ALA A 216 -7.70 -1.04 8.39
N PRO A 217 -8.69 -1.83 7.94
CA PRO A 217 -8.61 -3.29 7.95
C PRO A 217 -7.51 -3.79 6.99
N ALA A 218 -6.97 -4.97 7.29
CA ALA A 218 -5.80 -5.52 6.61
C ALA A 218 -5.99 -5.68 5.09
N GLU A 219 -7.22 -5.93 4.65
CA GLU A 219 -7.61 -6.14 3.26
C GLU A 219 -7.52 -4.86 2.41
N LEU A 220 -7.55 -3.68 3.05
CA LEU A 220 -7.37 -2.39 2.38
C LEU A 220 -5.91 -1.99 2.23
N LEU A 221 -4.98 -2.58 3.00
CA LEU A 221 -3.56 -2.22 2.96
C LEU A 221 -2.87 -2.46 1.61
N PRO A 222 -3.21 -3.50 0.82
CA PRO A 222 -2.67 -3.67 -0.53
C PRO A 222 -3.30 -2.71 -1.56
N GLN A 223 -4.44 -2.08 -1.24
CA GLN A 223 -5.20 -1.30 -2.22
C GLN A 223 -4.60 0.08 -2.44
N ARG A 224 -4.40 0.43 -3.72
CA ARG A 224 -4.03 1.81 -4.08
C ARG A 224 -5.22 2.72 -4.28
N THR A 225 -6.35 2.15 -4.67
CA THR A 225 -7.60 2.87 -4.84
C THR A 225 -8.48 2.56 -3.64
N LEU A 226 -8.88 3.60 -2.91
CA LEU A 226 -9.89 3.51 -1.86
C LEU A 226 -11.16 4.13 -2.44
N PHE A 227 -12.26 3.38 -2.51
CA PHE A 227 -13.49 3.96 -3.01
C PHE A 227 -13.98 5.04 -2.05
N ARG A 228 -14.71 6.04 -2.57
CA ARG A 228 -15.18 7.18 -1.78
C ARG A 228 -15.95 6.73 -0.54
N GLU A 229 -16.84 5.75 -0.67
CA GLU A 229 -17.58 5.19 0.47
C GLU A 229 -16.68 4.54 1.53
N GLU A 230 -15.61 3.85 1.11
CA GLU A 230 -14.64 3.23 2.02
C GLU A 230 -13.80 4.29 2.70
N LEU A 231 -13.34 5.29 1.94
CA LEU A 231 -12.53 6.39 2.44
C LEU A 231 -13.28 7.24 3.46
N MET A 232 -14.54 7.59 3.19
CA MET A 232 -15.35 8.33 4.16
C MET A 232 -15.56 7.51 5.44
N LYS A 233 -15.84 6.21 5.33
CA LYS A 233 -15.93 5.31 6.50
C LYS A 233 -14.62 5.22 7.28
N LEU A 234 -13.48 5.19 6.60
CA LEU A 234 -12.15 5.20 7.23
C LEU A 234 -11.91 6.50 7.98
N LEU A 235 -12.23 7.64 7.36
CA LEU A 235 -12.06 8.97 7.97
C LEU A 235 -12.96 9.15 9.19
N ASP A 236 -14.22 8.70 9.12
CA ASP A 236 -15.19 8.77 10.22
C ASP A 236 -14.77 7.92 11.44
N ARG A 237 -14.18 6.74 11.18
CA ARG A 237 -13.70 5.83 12.25
C ARG A 237 -12.32 6.17 12.78
N ALA A 238 -11.56 7.00 12.06
CA ALA A 238 -10.20 7.32 12.45
C ALA A 238 -10.20 8.03 13.81
N PRO A 239 -9.30 7.65 14.74
CA PRO A 239 -9.23 8.31 16.03
C PRO A 239 -8.85 9.78 15.81
N LYS A 240 -9.67 10.69 16.36
CA LYS A 240 -9.34 12.11 16.36
C LYS A 240 -8.33 12.40 17.47
N VAL A 241 -7.04 12.38 17.10
CA VAL A 241 -5.92 12.61 18.03
C VAL A 241 -5.35 14.03 17.93
N ARG A 242 -5.52 14.68 16.78
CA ARG A 242 -5.13 16.08 16.55
C ARG A 242 -6.37 16.94 16.36
N PHE A 243 -6.39 18.09 17.00
CA PHE A 243 -7.49 19.04 16.93
C PHE A 243 -6.96 20.35 16.36
N THR A 244 -7.81 21.01 15.58
CA THR A 244 -7.53 22.40 15.18
C THR A 244 -7.64 23.33 16.39
N ALA A 245 -6.97 24.48 16.35
CA ALA A 245 -7.07 25.47 17.42
C ALA A 245 -8.53 25.91 17.71
N ALA A 246 -9.39 25.92 16.69
CA ALA A 246 -10.81 26.24 16.82
C ALA A 246 -11.62 25.12 17.51
N GLU A 247 -11.30 23.86 17.24
CA GLU A 247 -11.95 22.73 17.91
C GLU A 247 -11.46 22.56 19.35
N ALA A 248 -10.18 22.82 19.59
CA ALA A 248 -9.62 22.78 20.93
C ALA A 248 -10.13 23.92 21.83
N SER A 249 -10.58 25.04 21.25
CA SER A 249 -11.13 26.17 22.03
C SER A 249 -12.59 25.98 22.39
N THR A 250 -13.36 25.19 21.63
CA THR A 250 -14.77 24.88 21.93
C THR A 250 -14.91 23.73 22.92
N ASP A 251 -13.93 22.84 23.01
CA ASP A 251 -13.89 21.76 23.99
C ASP A 251 -13.18 22.19 25.28
N THR A 252 -13.97 22.40 26.35
CA THR A 252 -13.45 22.78 27.67
C THR A 252 -12.48 21.75 28.24
N SER A 253 -12.62 20.48 27.87
CA SER A 253 -11.71 19.41 28.32
C SER A 253 -10.29 19.54 27.75
N MET A 254 -10.11 20.35 26.70
CA MET A 254 -8.82 20.59 26.05
C MET A 254 -8.07 21.81 26.61
N SER A 255 -8.63 22.46 27.63
CA SER A 255 -8.06 23.62 28.31
C SER A 255 -8.14 23.54 29.85
N ASP A 256 -8.62 22.42 30.40
CA ASP A 256 -8.78 22.22 31.85
C ASP A 256 -7.46 21.89 32.58
N GLY A 257 -6.40 21.58 31.85
CA GLY A 257 -5.11 21.16 32.39
C GLY A 257 -5.13 19.84 33.16
N VAL A 258 -6.24 19.08 33.12
CA VAL A 258 -6.40 17.83 33.86
C VAL A 258 -5.77 16.69 33.05
N PRO A 259 -4.75 15.99 33.57
CA PRO A 259 -4.12 14.87 32.88
C PRO A 259 -5.15 13.81 32.47
N LYS A 260 -5.15 13.49 31.18
CA LYS A 260 -6.09 12.54 30.60
C LYS A 260 -5.48 11.14 30.64
N SER A 261 -6.29 10.13 31.01
CA SER A 261 -5.85 8.71 31.02
C SER A 261 -5.18 8.28 29.70
N LYS A 262 -4.20 7.39 29.75
CA LYS A 262 -3.55 6.85 28.55
C LYS A 262 -4.39 5.77 27.87
N ASP A 263 -5.36 5.18 28.57
CA ASP A 263 -6.12 4.03 28.12
C ASP A 263 -7.01 4.38 26.92
N GLY A 264 -6.97 3.54 25.89
CA GLY A 264 -7.75 3.75 24.65
C GLY A 264 -7.29 4.93 23.79
N ARG A 265 -6.23 5.65 24.18
CA ARG A 265 -5.66 6.77 23.44
C ARG A 265 -4.32 6.41 22.80
N CYS A 266 -4.02 7.08 21.70
CA CYS A 266 -2.77 6.92 20.96
C CYS A 266 -1.93 8.20 21.02
N CYS A 267 -0.63 8.07 20.84
CA CYS A 267 0.29 9.19 20.71
C CYS A 267 -0.04 10.01 19.44
N PRO A 268 -0.12 11.36 19.51
CA PRO A 268 -0.48 12.23 18.37
C PRO A 268 0.57 12.28 17.26
N VAL A 269 1.79 11.79 17.52
CA VAL A 269 2.92 11.85 16.59
C VAL A 269 3.10 10.51 15.89
N CYS A 270 3.11 9.39 16.61
CA CYS A 270 3.30 8.07 15.99
C CYS A 270 2.00 7.29 15.80
N PHE A 271 0.87 7.70 16.40
CA PHE A 271 -0.43 7.01 16.34
C PHE A 271 -0.40 5.57 16.88
N LYS A 272 0.60 5.23 17.70
CA LYS A 272 0.67 3.98 18.47
C LYS A 272 0.19 4.20 19.91
N ASP A 273 -0.21 3.13 20.57
CA ASP A 273 -0.65 3.15 21.96
C ASP A 273 0.52 3.48 22.90
N PHE A 274 0.22 4.05 24.07
CA PHE A 274 1.28 4.53 24.97
C PHE A 274 2.14 3.41 25.57
N GLY A 275 1.52 2.28 25.92
CA GLY A 275 2.19 1.16 26.58
C GLY A 275 2.94 1.61 27.85
N GLU A 276 4.10 1.00 28.08
CA GLU A 276 4.98 1.31 29.22
C GLU A 276 6.02 2.41 28.91
N ALA A 277 5.97 2.98 27.70
CA ALA A 277 6.96 3.96 27.29
C ALA A 277 6.81 5.28 28.06
N GLN A 278 7.94 5.98 28.23
CA GLN A 278 7.94 7.30 28.86
C GLN A 278 7.13 8.30 28.02
N THR A 279 6.36 9.14 28.70
CA THR A 279 5.48 10.13 28.08
C THR A 279 5.67 11.49 28.72
N VAL A 280 5.52 12.54 27.91
CA VAL A 280 5.31 13.91 28.36
C VAL A 280 3.82 14.27 28.28
N CYS A 281 3.33 15.10 29.21
CA CYS A 281 1.95 15.54 29.27
C CYS A 281 1.88 17.05 29.03
N CYS A 282 0.92 17.49 28.21
CA CYS A 282 0.64 18.91 28.02
C CYS A 282 -0.05 19.49 29.26
N ALA A 283 0.44 20.60 29.81
CA ALA A 283 -0.21 21.29 30.93
C ALA A 283 -1.57 21.93 30.56
N LYS A 284 -1.83 22.17 29.27
CA LYS A 284 -3.06 22.83 28.80
C LYS A 284 -4.21 21.83 28.58
N CYS A 285 -3.97 20.78 27.79
CA CYS A 285 -5.02 19.82 27.42
C CYS A 285 -4.92 18.48 28.17
N GLY A 286 -3.88 18.27 28.98
CA GLY A 286 -3.67 17.04 29.73
C GLY A 286 -3.37 15.80 28.88
N ASN A 287 -3.21 15.93 27.56
CA ASN A 287 -2.93 14.79 26.69
C ASN A 287 -1.44 14.43 26.69
N HIS A 288 -1.18 13.14 26.49
CA HIS A 288 0.15 12.55 26.54
C HIS A 288 0.76 12.42 25.14
N THR A 289 2.09 12.47 25.07
CA THR A 289 2.89 12.13 23.88
C THR A 289 4.09 11.31 24.36
N HIS A 290 4.51 10.27 23.62
CA HIS A 290 5.77 9.57 23.94
C HIS A 290 6.92 10.57 23.97
N SER A 291 7.81 10.49 24.95
CA SER A 291 8.91 11.46 25.10
C SER A 291 9.77 11.53 23.82
N SER A 292 10.18 10.36 23.29
CA SER A 292 10.94 10.29 22.04
C SER A 292 10.21 10.84 20.82
N CYS A 293 8.88 10.72 20.78
CA CYS A 293 8.09 11.30 19.70
C CYS A 293 7.97 12.81 19.84
N PHE A 294 7.88 13.31 21.08
CA PHE A 294 7.84 14.74 21.35
C PHE A 294 9.17 15.41 20.99
N ASP A 295 10.31 14.77 21.27
CA ASP A 295 11.63 15.30 20.91
C ASP A 295 11.76 15.54 19.39
N VAL A 296 11.38 14.54 18.58
CA VAL A 296 11.36 14.65 17.11
C VAL A 296 10.38 15.74 16.65
N TYR A 297 9.18 15.77 17.23
CA TYR A 297 8.18 16.76 16.88
C TYR A 297 8.65 18.19 17.23
N ALA A 298 9.27 18.38 18.39
CA ALA A 298 9.80 19.66 18.85
C ALA A 298 10.95 20.14 17.96
N GLU A 299 11.87 19.25 17.55
CA GLU A 299 12.95 19.55 16.60
C GLU A 299 12.40 20.11 15.27
N GLU A 300 11.37 19.48 14.71
CA GLU A 300 10.76 19.90 13.44
C GLU A 300 9.97 21.22 13.54
N HIS A 301 9.63 21.66 14.74
CA HIS A 301 8.83 22.87 15.00
C HIS A 301 9.57 23.92 15.84
N SER A 302 10.90 23.81 15.98
CA SER A 302 11.70 24.59 16.93
C SER A 302 11.91 26.09 16.59
N GLY A 303 11.09 26.68 15.71
CA GLY A 303 11.29 28.04 15.20
C GLY A 303 10.82 29.17 16.13
N TRP A 304 9.56 29.10 16.60
CA TRP A 304 8.90 30.21 17.33
C TRP A 304 8.29 29.78 18.67
N GLY A 305 8.67 28.60 19.15
CA GLY A 305 7.99 27.87 20.21
C GLY A 305 7.31 26.62 19.67
N VAL A 306 7.24 25.60 20.49
CA VAL A 306 6.60 24.32 20.13
C VAL A 306 5.14 24.38 20.55
N ASP A 307 4.24 24.05 19.64
CA ASP A 307 2.82 23.90 19.96
C ASP A 307 2.48 22.46 20.31
N CYS A 308 1.48 22.26 21.17
CA CYS A 308 0.99 20.92 21.46
C CYS A 308 0.44 20.24 20.20
N ALA A 309 0.96 19.06 19.85
CA ALA A 309 0.50 18.28 18.70
C ALA A 309 -0.99 17.88 18.77
N VAL A 310 -1.61 17.98 19.96
CA VAL A 310 -3.02 17.66 20.20
C VAL A 310 -3.91 18.90 20.10
N CYS A 311 -3.66 19.92 20.93
CA CYS A 311 -4.54 21.09 21.04
C CYS A 311 -4.03 22.36 20.33
N GLN A 312 -2.84 22.32 19.72
CA GLN A 312 -2.20 23.44 19.01
C GLN A 312 -1.96 24.71 19.85
N GLY A 313 -2.08 24.63 21.18
CA GLY A 313 -1.68 25.71 22.07
C GLY A 313 -0.19 25.62 22.40
N ASN A 314 0.41 26.76 22.79
CA ASN A 314 1.80 26.83 23.25
C ASN A 314 2.11 25.70 24.23
N TRP A 315 3.13 24.92 23.93
CA TRP A 315 3.49 23.77 24.74
C TRP A 315 4.10 24.20 26.07
N SER A 316 3.60 23.58 27.14
CA SER A 316 4.26 23.53 28.44
C SER A 316 4.04 22.14 29.05
N PRO A 317 5.08 21.56 29.70
CA PRO A 317 4.93 20.29 30.39
C PRO A 317 4.03 20.47 31.63
N ALA A 318 3.13 19.51 31.86
CA ALA A 318 2.39 19.44 33.12
C ALA A 318 3.37 19.24 34.29
N ALA A 319 3.13 19.91 35.41
CA ALA A 319 3.86 19.64 36.64
C ALA A 319 3.53 18.21 37.09
N VAL A 320 4.56 17.39 37.27
CA VAL A 320 4.45 15.99 37.74
C VAL A 320 4.25 15.97 39.24
#